data_AF-A0A423UF79-F1
#
_entry.id   AF-A0A423UF79-F1
#
_cell.length_a   1.000
_cell.length_b   1.000
_cell.length_c   1.000
_cell.angle_alpha   90.00
_cell.angle_beta   90.00
_cell.angle_gamma   90.00
#
_symmetry.space_group_name_H-M   'P 1'
#
loop_
_entity.id
_entity.type
_entity.pdbx_description
1 polymer ?
#
loop_
_entity_poly.entity_id
_entity_poly.type
_entity_poly.pdbx_seq_one_letter_code
_entity_poly.pdbx_strand_id
1 'polypeptide(L)' 'MIDHLTLHVRDVARSVAFYVAALEPLCYMVKAHHEPTLGLGARDGTAHADFYLSPAPGGACPPADAHRLPRA' A
#
# COMPACT_ATOMS: atom_id res chain seq x y z
N MET A 1 20.49 3.01 0.60
CA MET A 1 19.58 2.43 1.60
C MET A 1 18.21 3.02 1.35
N ILE A 2 17.14 2.25 1.52
CA ILE A 2 15.77 2.79 1.37
C ILE A 2 15.31 3.16 2.78
N ASP A 3 15.03 4.45 2.99
CA ASP A 3 14.54 4.97 4.27
C ASP A 3 13.01 4.87 4.37
N HIS A 4 12.30 4.97 3.24
CA HIS A 4 10.84 4.77 3.16
C HIS A 4 10.41 4.59 1.70
N LEU A 5 9.19 4.06 1.51
CA LEU A 5 8.51 3.90 0.24
C LEU A 5 7.07 4.39 0.37
N THR A 6 6.62 5.20 -0.59
CA THR A 6 5.22 5.63 -0.68
C THR A 6 4.60 5.10 -1.97
N LEU A 7 3.50 4.36 -1.86
CA LEU A 7 2.71 3.87 -2.99
C LEU A 7 1.44 4.69 -3.14
N HIS A 8 1.23 5.19 -4.35
CA HIS A 8 -0.01 5.81 -4.76
C HIS A 8 -0.97 4.75 -5.29
N VAL A 9 -2.05 4.48 -4.55
CA VAL A 9 -3.00 3.40 -4.84
C VAL A 9 -4.37 3.95 -5.24
N ARG A 10 -5.07 3.19 -6.08
CA ARG A 10 -6.43 3.58 -6.53
C ARG A 10 -7.47 3.48 -5.42
N ASP A 11 -7.38 2.43 -4.62
CA ASP A 11 -8.30 2.15 -3.52
C ASP A 11 -7.46 1.89 -2.27
N VAL A 12 -7.43 2.88 -1.38
CA VAL A 12 -6.62 2.84 -0.16
C VAL A 12 -7.12 1.71 0.75
N ALA A 13 -8.43 1.60 0.98
CA ALA A 13 -8.99 0.60 1.88
C ALA A 13 -8.66 -0.83 1.44
N ARG A 14 -8.85 -1.14 0.14
CA ARG A 14 -8.51 -2.45 -0.42
C ARG A 14 -7.01 -2.72 -0.37
N SER A 15 -6.19 -1.72 -0.66
CA SER A 15 -4.74 -1.85 -0.64
C SER A 15 -4.23 -2.07 0.79
N VAL A 16 -4.79 -1.37 1.76
CA VAL A 16 -4.46 -1.53 3.19
C VAL A 16 -4.77 -2.96 3.64
N ALA A 17 -5.97 -3.48 3.36
CA ALA A 17 -6.32 -4.85 3.72
C ALA A 17 -5.35 -5.88 3.11
N PHE A 18 -4.94 -5.66 1.85
CA PHE A 18 -3.96 -6.51 1.17
C PHE A 18 -2.58 -6.43 1.81
N TYR A 19 -2.01 -5.23 1.96
CA TYR A 19 -0.64 -5.07 2.45
C TYR A 19 -0.50 -5.39 3.94
N VAL A 20 -1.53 -5.17 4.76
CA VAL A 20 -1.55 -5.64 6.15
C VAL A 20 -1.45 -7.16 6.19
N ALA A 21 -2.27 -7.89 5.42
CA ALA A 21 -2.22 -9.34 5.40
C ALA A 21 -0.89 -9.86 4.81
N ALA A 22 -0.36 -9.22 3.77
CA ALA A 22 0.87 -9.64 3.10
C ALA A 22 2.13 -9.39 3.94
N LEU A 23 2.13 -8.34 4.76
CA LEU A 23 3.29 -7.95 5.57
C LEU A 23 3.20 -8.46 7.02
N GLU A 24 2.07 -9.05 7.44
CA GLU A 24 1.92 -9.68 8.76
C GLU A 24 3.02 -10.72 9.07
N PRO A 25 3.43 -11.61 8.14
CA PRO A 25 4.52 -12.57 8.38
C PRO A 25 5.89 -11.91 8.61
N LEU A 26 6.04 -10.65 8.22
CA LEU A 26 7.24 -9.84 8.46
C LEU A 26 7.13 -9.00 9.74
N CYS A 27 6.09 -9.25 10.56
CA CYS A 27 5.76 -8.49 11.75
C CYS A 27 5.51 -7.00 11.47
N TYR A 28 4.98 -6.65 10.30
CA TYR A 28 4.53 -5.29 10.03
C TYR A 28 3.14 -5.05 10.58
N MET A 29 2.90 -3.81 11.02
CA MET A 29 1.60 -3.36 11.51
C MET A 29 1.32 -1.94 11.03
N VAL A 30 0.04 -1.55 11.10
CA VAL A 30 -0.35 -0.16 10.87
C VAL A 30 0.15 0.68 12.06
N LYS A 31 0.94 1.71 11.77
CA LYS A 31 1.55 2.60 12.78
C LYS A 31 1.02 4.02 12.68
N ALA A 32 0.65 4.48 11.49
CA ALA A 32 0.14 5.83 11.27
C ALA A 32 -1.18 5.82 10.48
N HIS A 33 -2.21 6.43 11.04
CA HIS A 33 -3.44 6.81 10.33
C HIS A 33 -3.45 8.33 10.19
N HIS A 34 -3.02 8.85 9.05
CA HIS A 34 -3.17 10.26 8.72
C HIS A 34 -3.98 10.36 7.44
N GLU A 35 -5.31 10.45 7.53
CA GLU A 35 -6.13 10.50 6.32
C GLU A 35 -5.65 11.62 5.37
N PRO A 36 -5.44 11.30 4.07
CA PRO A 36 -5.82 10.07 3.36
C PRO A 36 -4.71 9.00 3.25
N THR A 37 -3.58 9.16 3.95
CA THR A 37 -2.40 8.28 3.88
C THR A 37 -2.28 7.35 5.09
N LEU A 38 -1.99 6.08 4.85
CA LEU A 38 -1.76 5.09 5.89
C LEU A 38 -0.30 4.62 5.89
N GLY A 39 0.33 4.61 7.07
CA GLY A 39 1.71 4.17 7.27
C GLY A 39 1.79 2.81 7.96
N LEU A 40 2.53 1.89 7.33
CA LEU A 40 2.89 0.57 7.81
C LEU A 40 4.38 0.58 8.22
N GLY A 41 4.70 -0.11 9.29
CA GLY A 41 6.09 -0.32 9.71
C GLY A 41 6.25 -1.57 10.54
N ALA A 42 7.50 -1.97 10.76
CA ALA A 42 7.82 -3.13 11.58
C ALA A 42 7.35 -2.95 13.03
N ARG A 43 7.02 -4.06 13.69
CA ARG A 43 6.73 -4.13 15.12
C ARG A 43 8.04 -4.14 15.93
N ASP A 44 8.77 -3.04 15.83
CA ASP A 44 10.07 -2.79 16.44
C ASP A 44 9.98 -1.95 17.73
N GLY A 45 8.76 -1.52 18.10
CA GLY A 45 8.52 -0.65 19.26
C GLY A 45 8.72 0.84 18.99
N THR A 46 9.08 1.24 17.77
CA THR A 46 9.18 2.66 17.37
C THR A 46 7.83 3.16 16.85
N ALA A 47 7.68 4.48 16.68
CA ALA A 47 6.56 5.06 15.93
C ALA A 47 6.87 5.17 14.42
N HIS A 48 8.03 4.69 13.97
CA HIS A 48 8.49 4.88 12.60
C HIS A 48 7.72 3.99 11.63
N ALA A 49 7.23 4.58 10.54
CA ALA A 49 6.64 3.88 9.42
C ALA A 49 7.51 4.12 8.18
N ASP A 50 7.83 3.03 7.47
CA ASP A 50 8.68 3.03 6.30
C ASP A 50 7.87 2.78 5.01
N PHE A 51 6.62 2.32 5.13
CA PHE A 51 5.80 1.93 4.00
C PHE A 51 4.46 2.66 4.03
N TYR A 52 4.27 3.60 3.10
CA TYR A 52 3.09 4.46 3.06
C TYR A 52 2.19 4.12 1.88
N LEU A 53 0.88 4.14 2.11
CA LEU A 53 -0.17 4.01 1.13
C LEU A 53 -0.93 5.33 1.06
N SER A 54 -0.77 6.04 -0.05
CA SER A 54 -1.49 7.28 -0.33
C SER A 54 -2.46 7.06 -1.48
N PRO A 55 -3.59 7.79 -1.56
CA PRO A 55 -4.43 7.75 -2.74
C PRO A 55 -3.64 8.25 -3.96
N ALA A 56 -3.90 7.66 -5.12
CA ALA A 56 -3.36 8.15 -6.37
C ALA A 56 -3.95 9.52 -6.72
N PRO A 57 -3.13 10.51 -7.11
CA PRO A 57 -3.64 11.79 -7.58
C PRO A 57 -4.47 11.54 -8.85
N GLY A 58 -5.74 11.93 -8.84
CA GLY A 58 -6.61 11.85 -10.03
C GLY A 58 -7.59 10.69 -10.12
N GLY A 59 -7.94 10.00 -9.03
CA GLY A 59 -9.16 9.20 -8.89
C GLY A 59 -9.32 7.92 -9.73
N ALA A 60 -8.54 7.73 -10.80
CA ALA A 60 -8.55 6.51 -11.59
C ALA A 60 -7.27 6.41 -12.42
N CYS A 61 -6.35 5.51 -12.04
CA CYS A 61 -5.49 4.91 -13.05
C CYS A 61 -6.40 4.02 -13.92
N PRO A 62 -6.46 4.23 -15.25
CA PRO A 62 -7.33 3.46 -16.12
C PRO A 62 -7.11 1.97 -15.88
N PRO A 63 -8.16 1.12 -15.98
CA PRO A 63 -8.00 -0.31 -15.80
C PRO A 63 -6.89 -0.76 -16.75
N ALA A 64 -5.84 -1.38 -16.17
CA ALA A 64 -4.78 -1.99 -16.95
C ALA A 64 -5.45 -2.89 -17.97
N ASP A 65 -5.23 -2.58 -19.24
CA ASP A 65 -5.82 -3.27 -20.37
C ASP A 65 -5.73 -4.77 -20.11
N ALA A 66 -6.89 -5.42 -20.09
CA ALA A 66 -6.96 -6.86 -19.96
C ALA A 66 -6.16 -7.40 -21.15
N HIS A 67 -4.94 -7.88 -20.89
CA HIS A 67 -4.14 -8.60 -21.86
C HIS A 67 -4.86 -9.93 -22.16
N ARG A 68 -5.95 -9.80 -22.93
CA ARG A 68 -6.76 -10.85 -23.51
C ARG A 68 -5.89 -11.39 -24.63
N LEU A 69 -5.11 -12.41 -24.31
CA LEU A 69 -4.55 -13.29 -25.32
C LEU A 69 -5.70 -13.71 -26.26
N PRO A 70 -5.56 -13.54 -27.60
CA PRO A 70 -6.54 -14.10 -28.51
C PRO A 70 -6.51 -15.61 -28.32
N ARG A 71 -7.67 -16.19 -27.97
CA ARG A 71 -7.85 -17.64 -28.05
C ARG A 71 -7.65 -18.03 -29.51
N ALA A 72 -6.67 -18.90 -29.74
CA ALA A 72 -6.43 -19.58 -31.01
C ALA A 72 -7.64 -20.41 -31.45
#